data_AF-A0A954CJJ2-F1
#
_entry.id   AF-A0A954CJJ2-F1
#
_cell.length_a   1.000
_cell.length_b   1.000
_cell.length_c   1.000
_cell.angle_alpha   90.00
_cell.angle_beta   90.00
_cell.angle_gamma   90.00
#
_symmetry.space_group_name_H-M   'P 1'
#
loop_
_entity.id
_entity.type
_entity.pdbx_description
1 polymer ?
#
loop_
_entity_poly.entity_id
_entity_poly.type
_entity_poly.pdbx_seq_one_letter_code
_entity_poly.pdbx_strand_id
1 'polypeptide(L)' 'FKGVERWIQALLASPFTKQRLQPLVHKDRLEDLVALSELVERGALRVHIDQVFALVDAADAIRYSETRRARGKVVIQTVD' A
#
# COMPACT_ATOMS: atom_id res chain seq x y z
N PHE A 1 -5.38 -12.98 0.26
CA PHE A 1 -4.58 -12.39 -0.84
C PHE A 1 -5.45 -12.12 -2.08
N LYS A 2 -6.26 -11.06 -2.09
CA LYS A 2 -7.19 -10.71 -3.19
C LYS A 2 -6.50 -10.05 -4.41
N GLY A 3 -5.39 -10.63 -4.89
CA GLY A 3 -4.60 -10.06 -5.98
C GLY A 3 -3.92 -11.08 -6.87
N VAL A 4 -3.46 -12.20 -6.30
CA VAL A 4 -2.75 -13.29 -7.02
C VAL A 4 -3.59 -13.85 -8.17
N GLU A 5 -4.88 -14.06 -7.96
CA GLU A 5 -5.81 -14.53 -8.99
C GLU A 5 -5.89 -13.55 -10.18
N ARG A 6 -5.92 -12.24 -9.91
CA ARG A 6 -5.93 -11.21 -10.96
C ARG A 6 -4.62 -11.18 -11.75
N TRP A 7 -3.49 -11.44 -11.10
CA TRP A 7 -2.20 -11.58 -11.80
C TRP A 7 -2.17 -12.82 -12.71
N ILE A 8 -2.70 -13.96 -12.25
CA ILE A 8 -2.78 -15.20 -13.04
C ILE A 8 -3.70 -15.01 -14.24
N GLN A 9 -4.88 -14.43 -14.05
CA GLN A 9 -5.83 -14.14 -15.14
C GLN A 9 -5.23 -13.18 -16.17
N ALA A 10 -4.50 -12.15 -15.72
CA ALA A 10 -3.82 -11.22 -16.61
C ALA A 10 -2.74 -11.88 -17.47
N LEU A 11 -1.95 -12.80 -16.90
CA LEU A 11 -0.95 -13.58 -17.64
C LEU A 11 -1.59 -14.51 -18.67
N LEU A 12 -2.69 -15.19 -18.32
CA LEU A 12 -3.42 -16.08 -19.22
C LEU A 12 -4.12 -15.32 -20.37
N ALA A 13 -4.56 -14.09 -20.13
CA ALA A 13 -5.19 -13.24 -21.14
C ALA A 13 -4.18 -12.43 -22.00
N SER A 14 -2.91 -12.35 -21.58
CA SER A 14 -1.88 -11.59 -22.29
C SER A 14 -1.61 -12.01 -23.75
N PRO A 15 -1.70 -13.29 -24.16
CA PRO A 15 -1.55 -13.66 -25.58
C PRO A 15 -2.80 -13.36 -26.43
N PHE A 16 -3.97 -13.18 -25.82
CA PHE A 16 -5.24 -12.95 -26.51
C PHE A 16 -5.67 -11.47 -26.55
N THR A 17 -4.88 -10.58 -25.97
CA THR A 17 -5.14 -9.15 -25.92
C THR A 17 -3.98 -8.37 -26.53
N LYS A 18 -4.25 -7.26 -27.23
CA LYS A 18 -3.21 -6.37 -27.76
C LYS A 18 -2.45 -5.61 -26.65
N GLN A 19 -2.93 -5.69 -25.41
CA GLN A 19 -2.31 -5.05 -24.25
C GLN A 19 -1.32 -6.02 -23.59
N ARG A 20 -0.08 -5.56 -23.38
CA ARG A 20 0.89 -6.29 -22.56
C ARG A 20 0.48 -6.17 -21.11
N LEU A 21 -0.13 -7.22 -20.57
CA LEU A 21 -0.51 -7.33 -19.17
C LEU A 21 0.69 -7.86 -18.38
N GLN A 22 1.62 -6.98 -18.03
CA GLN A 22 2.82 -7.33 -17.26
C GLN A 22 2.64 -7.12 -15.76
N PRO A 23 3.19 -8.02 -14.93
CA PRO A 23 3.21 -7.79 -13.52
C PRO A 23 4.01 -6.55 -13.12
N LEU A 24 3.37 -5.53 -12.53
CA LEU A 24 4.08 -4.42 -11.90
C LEU A 24 4.64 -4.90 -10.56
N VAL A 25 5.81 -5.51 -10.62
CA VAL A 25 6.57 -5.88 -9.43
C VAL A 25 7.41 -4.66 -9.05
N HIS A 26 6.95 -3.92 -8.04
CA HIS A 26 7.81 -2.94 -7.39
C HIS A 26 8.89 -3.68 -6.62
N LYS A 27 10.15 -3.37 -6.93
CA LYS A 27 11.29 -3.84 -6.15
C LYS A 27 11.53 -2.80 -5.07
N ASP A 28 11.28 -3.17 -3.82
CA ASP A 28 11.57 -2.31 -2.69
C ASP A 28 13.08 -2.05 -2.64
N ARG A 29 13.48 -0.78 -2.78
CA ARG A 29 14.86 -0.31 -2.77
C ARG A 29 15.10 0.56 -1.55
N LEU A 30 16.23 0.36 -0.89
CA LEU A 30 16.60 1.15 0.28
C LEU A 30 16.76 2.63 -0.10
N GLU A 31 17.33 2.90 -1.27
CA GLU A 31 17.60 4.25 -1.77
C GLU A 31 16.30 5.07 -1.89
N ASP A 32 15.22 4.44 -2.34
CA ASP A 32 13.91 5.08 -2.47
C ASP A 32 13.33 5.44 -1.09
N LEU A 33 13.48 4.57 -0.10
CA LEU A 33 13.03 4.82 1.28
C LEU A 33 13.85 5.92 1.96
N VAL A 34 15.16 5.95 1.75
CA VAL A 34 16.04 7.01 2.25
C VAL A 34 15.64 8.36 1.65
N ALA A 35 15.43 8.43 0.35
CA ALA A 35 14.97 9.65 -0.33
C ALA A 35 13.61 10.14 0.21
N LEU A 36 12.67 9.22 0.51
CA LEU A 36 11.39 9.56 1.14
C LEU A 36 11.58 10.08 2.58
N SER A 37 12.49 9.49 3.37
CA SER A 37 12.81 9.97 4.73
C SER A 37 13.31 11.41 4.71
N GLU A 38 14.29 11.72 3.85
CA GLU A 38 14.85 13.06 3.71
C GLU A 38 13.79 14.11 3.30
N LEU A 39 12.84 13.72 2.44
CA LEU A 39 11.70 14.57 2.06
C LEU A 39 10.81 14.89 3.26
N VAL A 40 10.55 13.91 4.13
CA VAL A 40 9.73 14.09 5.33
C VAL A 40 10.46 14.93 6.37
N GLU A 41 11.72 14.61 6.66
CA GLU A 41 12.53 15.30 7.66
C GLU A 41 12.70 16.79 7.37
N ARG A 42 12.89 17.16 6.10
CA ARG A 42 13.00 18.57 5.69
C ARG A 42 11.64 19.26 5.50
N GLY A 43 10.53 18.58 5.77
CA GLY A 43 9.17 19.11 5.67
C GLY A 43 8.64 19.30 4.24
N ALA A 44 9.34 18.79 3.22
CA ALA A 44 8.90 18.85 1.82
C ALA A 44 7.81 17.82 1.51
N LEU A 45 7.67 16.78 2.34
CA LEU A 45 6.60 15.79 2.28
C LEU A 45 5.95 15.65 3.65
N ARG A 46 4.61 15.77 3.72
CA ARG A 46 3.84 15.55 4.95
C ARG A 46 3.01 14.27 4.82
N VAL A 47 3.21 13.34 5.74
CA VAL A 47 2.36 12.15 5.85
C VAL A 47 1.08 12.55 6.59
N HIS A 48 -0.06 12.38 5.92
CA HIS A 48 -1.37 12.53 6.55
C HIS A 48 -1.79 11.20 7.17
N ILE A 49 -1.86 11.16 8.50
CA ILE A 49 -2.41 10.03 9.25
C ILE A 49 -3.91 10.28 9.39
N ASP A 50 -4.70 9.29 8.99
CA ASP A 50 -6.16 9.39 8.99
C ASP A 50 -6.74 8.89 10.31
N GLN A 51 -6.35 7.68 10.71
CA GLN A 51 -6.69 7.09 12.00
C GLN A 51 -5.54 6.24 12.54
N VAL A 52 -5.47 6.20 13.86
CA VAL A 52 -4.58 5.34 14.64
C VAL A 52 -5.45 4.36 15.41
N PHE A 53 -5.17 3.06 15.26
CA PHE A 53 -5.84 1.98 16.00
C PHE A 53 -4.85 1.36 16.97
N ALA A 54 -5.30 0.93 18.13
CA ALA A 54 -4.49 0.10 19.01
C ALA A 54 -4.21 -1.26 18.33
N LEU A 55 -3.14 -1.94 18.74
CA LEU A 55 -2.81 -3.27 18.22
C LEU A 55 -3.96 -4.28 18.36
N VAL A 56 -4.73 -4.18 19.46
CA VAL A 56 -5.90 -5.02 19.72
C VAL A 56 -7.01 -4.82 18.68
N ASP A 57 -7.06 -3.66 18.02
CA ASP A 57 -8.07 -3.28 17.04
C ASP A 57 -7.58 -3.45 15.59
N ALA A 58 -6.51 -4.22 15.35
CA ALA A 58 -5.93 -4.40 14.02
C ALA A 58 -6.92 -4.93 12.97
N ALA A 59 -7.86 -5.79 13.37
CA ALA A 59 -8.92 -6.27 12.49
C ALA A 59 -9.85 -5.14 12.02
N ASP A 60 -10.10 -4.17 12.89
CA ASP A 60 -10.99 -3.03 12.64
C ASP A 60 -10.30 -2.02 11.72
N ALA A 61 -9.01 -1.80 11.92
CA ALA A 61 -8.17 -1.03 11.01
C ALA A 61 -8.19 -1.59 9.58
N ILE A 62 -8.10 -2.92 9.42
CA ILE A 62 -8.19 -3.58 8.11
C ILE A 62 -9.58 -3.35 7.51
N ARG A 63 -10.65 -3.62 8.27
CA ARG A 63 -12.03 -3.38 7.79
C ARG A 63 -12.23 -1.94 7.36
N TYR A 64 -11.73 -0.97 8.13
CA TYR A 64 -11.77 0.45 7.79
C TYR A 64 -11.01 0.75 6.50
N SER A 65 -9.78 0.27 6.35
CA SER A 65 -8.97 0.44 5.14
C SER A 65 -9.65 -0.14 3.90
N GLU A 66 -10.31 -1.30 4.02
CA GLU A 66 -11.03 -1.95 2.92
C GLU A 66 -12.25 -1.15 2.44
N THR A 67 -12.82 -0.27 3.28
CA THR A 67 -13.90 0.65 2.83
C THR A 67 -13.45 1.66 1.78
N ARG A 68 -12.13 1.85 1.61
CA ARG A 68 -11.51 2.89 0.75
C ARG A 68 -11.93 4.32 1.10
N ARG A 69 -12.50 4.55 2.28
CA ARG A 69 -12.84 5.89 2.78
C ARG A 69 -11.67 6.57 3.46
N ALA A 70 -10.60 5.82 3.72
CA ALA A 70 -9.43 6.34 4.41
C ALA A 70 -8.77 7.48 3.61
N ARG A 71 -8.53 8.62 4.25
CA ARG A 71 -7.83 9.77 3.65
C ARG A 71 -6.45 9.93 4.25
N GLY A 72 -5.51 9.15 3.74
CA GLY A 72 -4.13 9.12 4.23
C GLY A 72 -3.74 7.72 4.68
N LYS A 73 -2.83 7.64 5.64
CA LYS A 73 -2.34 6.38 6.17
C LYS A 73 -3.09 5.99 7.44
N VAL A 74 -3.56 4.74 7.48
CA VAL A 74 -4.03 4.08 8.71
C VAL A 74 -2.81 3.49 9.41
N VAL A 75 -2.69 3.75 10.72
CA VAL A 75 -1.54 3.32 11.55
C VAL A 75 -2.03 2.42 12.67
N ILE A 76 -1.23 1.42 13.02
CA ILE A 76 -1.41 0.61 14.23
C ILE A 76 -0.38 1.06 15.27
N GLN A 77 -0.85 1.43 16.45
CA GLN A 77 0.00 1.73 17.60
C GLN A 77 0.27 0.44 18.39
N THR A 78 1.55 0.14 18.59
CA THR A 78 2.02 -1.10 19.25
C THR A 78 2.44 -0.91 20.70
N VAL A 79 2.61 0.34 21.15
CA VAL A 79 2.96 0.73 22.51
C VAL A 79 2.20 2.01 22.86
N ASP A 80 1.69 2.11 24.09
CA ASP A 80 1.05 3.33 24.61
C ASP A 80 2.08 4.46 24.80
#